data_AF-A0A1Y2DAV2-F1
#
_entry.id   AF-A0A1Y2DAV2-F1
#
_cell.length_a   1.000
_cell.length_b   1.000
_cell.length_c   1.000
_cell.angle_alpha   90.00
_cell.angle_beta   90.00
_cell.angle_gamma   90.00
#
_symmetry.space_group_name_H-M   'P 1'
#
loop_
_entity.id
_entity.type
_entity.pdbx_description
1 polymer ?
#
loop_
_entity_poly.entity_id
_entity_poly.type
_entity_poly.pdbx_seq_one_letter_code
_entity_poly.pdbx_strand_id
1 'polypeptide(L)' 'ISGADNLEEHMLNPVKRKLSEEDQGRWLMIIDNVDDNSVLIDTTLNGRRLYDYLPRSRREMIIFTSRNRQIAVDLAP' A
#
# COMPACT_ATOMS: atom_id res chain seq x y z
N ILE A 1 22.41 2.29 5.49
CA ILE A 1 21.76 3.45 6.14
C ILE A 1 20.52 2.91 6.84
N SER A 2 20.57 2.71 8.15
CA SER A 2 19.54 2.01 8.97
C SER A 2 18.31 2.87 9.31
N GLY A 3 18.26 4.13 8.83
CA GLY A 3 17.25 5.11 9.25
C GLY A 3 16.09 5.31 8.28
N ALA A 4 16.25 4.93 7.00
CA ALA A 4 15.18 5.05 6.00
C ALA A 4 14.04 4.06 6.29
N ASP A 5 14.38 2.86 6.73
CA ASP A 5 13.44 1.77 7.00
C ASP A 5 12.53 2.07 8.20
N ASN A 6 13.11 2.70 9.22
CA ASN A 6 12.37 3.16 10.38
C ASN A 6 11.33 4.23 10.00
N LEU A 7 11.65 5.06 8.99
CA LEU A 7 10.78 6.13 8.53
C LEU A 7 9.53 5.57 7.83
N GLU A 8 9.68 4.59 6.93
CA GLU A 8 8.54 3.96 6.25
C GLU A 8 7.60 3.28 7.25
N GLU A 9 8.16 2.54 8.22
CA GLU A 9 7.36 1.87 9.24
C GLU A 9 6.62 2.89 10.15
N HIS A 10 7.29 3.97 10.53
CA HIS A 10 6.67 5.04 11.34
C HIS A 10 5.62 5.84 10.56
N MET A 11 5.71 5.89 9.23
CA MET A 11 4.77 6.63 8.37
C MET A 11 3.56 5.79 7.96
N LEU A 12 3.76 4.54 7.55
CA LEU A 12 2.70 3.71 6.96
C LEU A 12 1.86 2.98 8.00
N ASN A 13 2.46 2.52 9.11
CA ASN A 13 1.71 1.78 10.15
C ASN A 13 0.57 2.57 10.80
N PRO A 14 0.72 3.87 11.12
CA PRO A 14 -0.39 4.65 11.68
C PRO A 14 -1.57 4.74 10.71
N VAL A 15 -1.30 4.92 9.41
CA VAL A 15 -2.33 4.99 8.36
C VAL A 15 -3.03 3.65 8.24
N LYS A 16 -2.27 2.55 8.14
CA LYS A 16 -2.79 1.18 8.13
C LYS A 16 -3.71 0.92 9.31
N ARG A 17 -3.22 1.18 10.53
CA ARG A 17 -3.97 0.94 11.77
C ARG A 17 -5.26 1.74 11.77
N LYS A 18 -5.18 3.05 11.48
CA LYS A 18 -6.34 3.92 11.52
C LYS A 18 -7.42 3.46 10.55
N LEU A 19 -7.07 3.26 9.28
CA LEU A 19 -8.04 2.88 8.25
C LEU A 19 -8.53 1.43 8.37
N SER A 20 -7.85 0.58 9.14
CA SER A 20 -8.33 -0.78 9.46
C SER A 20 -9.32 -0.82 10.63
N GLU A 21 -9.51 0.28 11.38
CA GLU A 21 -10.51 0.35 12.46
C GLU A 21 -11.93 0.40 11.85
N GLU A 22 -12.83 -0.49 12.30
CA GLU A 22 -14.21 -0.62 11.78
C GLU A 22 -15.07 0.64 12.00
N ASP A 23 -14.66 1.52 12.91
CA ASP A 23 -15.35 2.77 13.24
C ASP A 23 -15.00 3.95 12.31
N GLN A 24 -14.03 3.80 11.40
CA GLN A 24 -13.63 4.88 10.47
C GLN A 24 -14.60 5.14 9.31
N GLY A 25 -15.73 4.43 9.27
CA GLY A 25 -16.67 4.54 8.16
C GLY A 25 -16.08 4.01 6.84
N ARG A 26 -16.65 4.46 5.71
CA ARG A 26 -16.15 4.07 4.37
C ARG A 26 -15.08 5.04 3.93
N TRP A 27 -13.99 4.51 3.38
CA TRP A 27 -12.90 5.30 2.84
C TRP A 27 -12.42 4.71 1.51
N LEU A 28 -11.77 5.57 0.71
CA LEU A 28 -11.16 5.24 -0.56
C LEU A 28 -9.69 5.65 -0.50
N MET A 29 -8.78 4.73 -0.78
CA MET A 29 -7.36 5.01 -0.94
C MET A 29 -6.99 4.90 -2.42
N ILE A 30 -6.30 5.92 -2.93
CA ILE A 30 -5.76 5.93 -4.29
C ILE A 30 -4.25 5.87 -4.18
N ILE A 31 -3.67 4.82 -4.76
CA ILE A 31 -2.21 4.65 -4.85
C ILE A 31 -1.82 5.01 -6.26
N ASP A 32 -1.30 6.22 -6.41
CA ASP A 32 -0.99 6.81 -7.70
C ASP A 32 0.39 6.40 -8.23
N ASN A 33 0.53 6.31 -9.55
CA ASN A 33 1.80 6.14 -10.25
C ASN A 33 2.59 4.87 -9.84
N VAL A 34 1.88 3.75 -9.75
CA VAL A 34 2.47 2.43 -9.50
C VAL A 34 3.08 1.88 -10.78
N ASP A 35 4.18 2.47 -11.22
CA ASP A 35 4.87 2.06 -12.45
C ASP A 35 6.00 1.05 -12.20
N ASP A 36 6.26 0.73 -10.93
CA ASP A 36 7.30 -0.19 -10.49
C ASP A 36 6.69 -1.28 -9.58
N ASN A 37 6.62 -2.50 -10.10
CA ASN A 37 6.12 -3.66 -9.34
C ASN A 37 6.97 -3.92 -8.09
N SER A 38 8.22 -3.46 -8.06
CA SER A 38 9.08 -3.67 -6.90
C SER A 38 8.62 -2.89 -5.68
N VAL A 39 7.88 -1.79 -5.89
CA VAL A 39 7.33 -0.97 -4.81
C VAL A 39 6.13 -1.66 -4.15
N LEU A 40 5.31 -2.39 -4.92
CA LEU A 40 4.10 -3.03 -4.40
C LEU A 40 4.26 -4.51 -4.05
N ILE A 41 5.00 -5.25 -4.87
CA ILE A 41 4.98 -6.72 -4.90
C ILE A 41 6.35 -7.28 -4.55
N ASP A 42 7.44 -6.62 -4.96
CA ASP A 42 8.75 -7.13 -4.57
C ASP A 42 9.06 -6.79 -3.13
N THR A 43 9.77 -7.74 -2.53
CA THR A 43 10.32 -7.63 -1.21
C THR A 43 11.32 -6.49 -1.20
N THR A 44 11.04 -5.39 -0.48
CA THR A 44 12.07 -4.36 -0.23
C THR A 44 13.19 -4.96 0.62
N LEU A 45 14.25 -4.19 0.86
CA LEU A 45 15.48 -4.64 1.56
C LEU A 45 15.24 -5.38 2.90
N ASN A 46 14.04 -5.30 3.49
CA ASN A 46 13.68 -5.88 4.79
C ASN A 46 12.54 -6.91 4.79
N GLY A 47 12.15 -7.49 3.65
CA GLY A 47 11.19 -8.61 3.68
C GLY A 47 9.71 -8.21 3.54
N ARG A 48 9.38 -6.91 3.51
CA ARG A 48 8.00 -6.41 3.48
C ARG A 48 7.71 -5.64 2.20
N ARG A 49 6.47 -5.77 1.73
CA ARG A 49 5.95 -5.13 0.52
C ARG A 49 5.05 -3.97 0.93
N LEU A 50 4.88 -2.94 0.09
CA LEU A 50 3.86 -1.90 0.35
C LEU A 50 2.47 -2.52 0.51
N TYR A 51 2.20 -3.63 -0.18
CA TYR A 51 0.99 -4.43 -0.01
C TYR A 51 0.74 -4.85 1.45
N ASP A 52 1.81 -5.13 2.22
CA ASP A 52 1.70 -5.53 3.63
C ASP A 52 1.27 -4.38 4.54
N TYR A 53 1.39 -3.14 4.06
CA TYR A 53 0.99 -1.93 4.77
C TYR A 53 -0.40 -1.41 4.36
N LEU A 54 -1.06 -2.05 3.38
CA LEU A 54 -2.42 -1.68 3.03
C LEU A 54 -3.37 -1.98 4.20
N PRO A 55 -4.29 -1.05 4.53
CA PRO A 55 -5.34 -1.33 5.48
C PRO A 55 -6.19 -2.53 5.01
N ARG A 56 -6.80 -3.24 5.96
CA ARG A 56 -7.74 -4.32 5.67
C ARG A 56 -8.98 -4.17 6.54
N SER A 57 -10.11 -3.84 5.92
CA SER A 57 -11.43 -3.69 6.54
C SER A 57 -12.54 -4.06 5.56
N ARG A 58 -13.74 -4.37 6.07
CA ARG A 58 -14.90 -4.65 5.20
C ARG A 58 -15.46 -3.41 4.48
N ARG A 59 -14.93 -2.22 4.78
CA ARG A 59 -15.47 -0.93 4.33
C ARG A 59 -14.49 -0.16 3.45
N GLU A 60 -13.48 -0.85 2.94
CA GLU A 60 -12.42 -0.26 2.14
C GLU A 60 -12.67 -0.33 0.64
N MET A 61 -12.07 0.63 -0.05
CA MET A 61 -11.83 0.56 -1.49
C MET A 61 -10.42 1.08 -1.74
N ILE A 62 -9.62 0.33 -2.50
CA ILE A 62 -8.26 0.73 -2.89
C ILE A 62 -8.21 0.74 -4.42
N ILE A 63 -7.77 1.85 -5.01
CA ILE A 63 -7.57 2.01 -6.45
C ILE A 63 -6.08 2.21 -6.71
N PHE A 64 -5.52 1.39 -7.57
CA PHE A 64 -4.17 1.58 -8.09
C PHE A 64 -4.25 2.27 -9.44
N THR A 65 -3.43 3.29 -9.66
CA THR A 65 -3.21 3.85 -11.00
C THR A 65 -1.77 3.56 -11.42
N SER A 66 -1.61 3.18 -12.69
CA SER A 66 -0.29 2.91 -13.28
C SER A 66 -0.31 3.41 -14.72
N ARG A 67 0.78 4.03 -15.15
CA ARG A 67 1.06 4.32 -16.57
C ARG A 67 1.56 3.07 -17.28
N ASN A 68 2.02 2.07 -16.53
CA ASN A 68 2.38 0.77 -17.07
C ASN A 68 1.16 -0.16 -17.13
N ARG A 69 0.66 -0.39 -18.35
CA ARG A 69 -0.50 -1.26 -18.59
C ARG A 69 -0.30 -2.68 -18.04
N GLN A 70 0.90 -3.24 -18.11
CA GLN A 70 1.15 -4.59 -17.61
C GLN A 70 0.95 -4.64 -16.09
N ILE A 71 1.48 -3.65 -15.37
CA ILE A 71 1.34 -3.54 -13.92
C ILE A 71 -0.12 -3.29 -13.53
N ALA A 72 -0.84 -2.43 -14.26
CA ALA A 72 -2.26 -2.20 -14.02
C ALA A 72 -3.09 -3.49 -14.14
N VAL A 73 -2.74 -4.37 -15.09
CA VAL A 73 -3.39 -5.68 -15.25
C VAL A 73 -2.99 -6.65 -14.14
N ASP A 74 -1.72 -6.71 -13.77
CA ASP A 74 -1.23 -7.60 -12.71
C ASP A 74 -1.80 -7.25 -11.31
N LEU A 75 -2.18 -5.99 -11.10
CA LEU A 75 -2.77 -5.48 -9.86
C LEU A 75 -4.30 -5.55 -9.81
N ALA A 76 -4.95 -5.82 -10.95
CA ALA A 76 -6.39 -5.99 -10.99
C ALA A 76 -6.77 -7.36 -10.37
N PRO A 77 -7.86 -7.44 -9.60
CA PRO A 77 -8.35 -8.71 -9.03
C PRO A 77 -8.85 -9.70 -10.08
#